data_AF-A0A1G9PSP2-F1
#
_entry.id   AF-A0A1G9PSP2-F1
#
_cell.length_a   1.000
_cell.length_b   1.000
_cell.length_c   1.000
_cell.angle_alpha   90.00
_cell.angle_beta   90.00
_cell.angle_gamma   90.00
#
_symmetry.space_group_name_H-M   'P 1'
#
loop_
_entity.id
_entity.type
_entity.pdbx_description
1 polymer ?
#
loop_
_entity_poly.entity_id
_entity_poly.type
_entity_poly.pdbx_seq_one_letter_code
_entity_poly.pdbx_strand_id
1 'polypeptide(L)'
;MIVHDELDQALTRLEATLRSVDLWNTPYPDAEAFDSQEPFCVDTMTLPQWLRYVFIARLRALVEGQRPLPATCQVAPAAEAYLQHAKPSTRLLVVEAIADVDRIVTQG
;
A
#
# COMPACT_ATOMS: atom_id res chain seq x y z
N MET A 1 3.37 19.81 -6.61
CA MET A 1 4.67 19.63 -5.93
C MET A 1 4.55 19.28 -4.46
N ILE A 2 3.66 19.92 -3.66
CA ILE A 2 3.48 19.58 -2.23
C ILE A 2 2.89 18.17 -2.05
N VAL A 3 1.87 17.80 -2.83
CA VAL A 3 1.18 16.50 -2.68
C VAL A 3 2.06 15.28 -2.93
N HIS A 4 3.02 15.37 -3.87
CA HIS A 4 3.95 14.28 -4.16
C HIS A 4 4.96 14.07 -3.01
N ASP A 5 5.38 15.15 -2.36
CA ASP A 5 6.26 15.10 -1.20
C ASP A 5 5.52 14.53 0.02
N GLU A 6 4.28 14.98 0.26
CA GLU A 6 3.40 14.41 1.30
C GLU A 6 3.17 12.91 1.08
N LEU A 7 2.96 12.50 -0.17
CA LEU A 7 2.78 11.11 -0.55
C LEU A 7 4.05 10.30 -0.29
N ASP A 8 5.24 10.78 -0.66
CA ASP A 8 6.50 10.07 -0.40
C ASP A 8 6.75 9.86 1.11
N GLN A 9 6.47 10.88 1.91
CA GLN A 9 6.55 10.78 3.36
C GLN A 9 5.54 9.76 3.92
N ALA A 10 4.30 9.75 3.41
CA ALA A 10 3.28 8.79 3.82
C ALA A 10 3.66 7.35 3.44
N LEU A 11 4.22 7.14 2.25
CA LEU A 11 4.74 5.83 1.81
C LEU A 11 5.89 5.35 2.69
N THR A 12 6.80 6.26 3.07
CA THR A 12 7.90 5.95 3.99
C THR A 12 7.38 5.57 5.38
N ARG A 13 6.35 6.26 5.89
CA ARG A 13 5.68 5.88 7.15
C ARG A 13 5.01 4.52 7.04
N LEU A 14 4.29 4.25 5.95
CA LEU A 14 3.65 2.96 5.70
C LEU A 14 4.67 1.81 5.69
N GLU A 15 5.79 1.99 4.98
CA GLU A 15 6.89 1.02 4.94
C GLU A 15 7.46 0.75 6.35
N ALA A 16 7.71 1.80 7.13
CA ALA A 16 8.18 1.67 8.52
C ALA A 16 7.17 0.92 9.40
N THR A 17 5.88 1.23 9.26
CA THR A 17 4.80 0.54 9.96
C THR A 17 4.78 -0.95 9.61
N LEU A 18 4.77 -1.29 8.32
CA LEU A 18 4.79 -2.69 7.86
C LEU A 18 6.02 -3.44 8.36
N ARG A 19 7.19 -2.79 8.44
CA ARG A 19 8.39 -3.39 9.03
C ARG A 19 8.25 -3.66 10.52
N SER A 20 7.68 -2.72 11.28
CA SER A 20 7.52 -2.87 12.72
C SER A 20 6.56 -4.00 13.12
N VAL A 21 5.65 -4.38 12.22
CA VAL A 21 4.69 -5.48 12.43
C VAL A 21 5.03 -6.75 11.65
N ASP A 22 6.24 -6.85 11.11
CA ASP A 22 6.75 -8.00 10.33
C ASP A 22 5.98 -8.33 9.03
N LEU A 23 5.17 -7.39 8.53
CA LEU A 23 4.43 -7.53 7.27
C LEU A 23 5.26 -7.09 6.05
N TRP A 24 6.39 -6.42 6.26
CA TRP A 24 7.26 -5.97 5.15
C TRP A 24 8.10 -7.09 4.54
N ASN A 25 8.51 -8.06 5.36
CA ASN A 25 9.46 -9.09 4.95
C ASN A 25 8.76 -10.22 4.20
N THR A 26 8.33 -9.92 2.97
CA THR A 26 7.66 -10.87 2.10
C THR A 26 8.54 -11.35 0.94
N PRO A 27 8.43 -12.63 0.55
CA PRO A 27 9.12 -13.13 -0.62
C PRO A 27 8.65 -12.37 -1.86
N TYR A 28 9.56 -12.20 -2.82
CA TYR A 28 9.21 -11.62 -4.11
C TYR A 28 8.15 -12.51 -4.78
N PRO A 29 7.00 -11.95 -5.21
CA PRO A 29 5.96 -12.73 -5.86
C PRO A 29 6.41 -13.18 -7.25
N ASP A 30 5.83 -14.27 -7.75
CA ASP A 30 6.16 -14.78 -9.08
C ASP A 30 5.83 -13.75 -10.16
N ALA A 31 6.53 -13.80 -11.29
CA ALA A 31 6.32 -12.85 -12.39
C ALA A 31 4.86 -12.86 -12.88
N GLU A 32 4.25 -14.04 -12.94
CA GLU A 32 2.85 -14.25 -13.33
C GLU A 32 1.86 -13.59 -12.36
N ALA A 33 2.24 -13.38 -11.09
CA ALA A 33 1.37 -12.73 -10.11
C ALA A 33 1.12 -11.25 -10.41
N PHE A 34 2.07 -10.58 -11.10
CA PHE A 34 1.91 -9.19 -11.53
C PHE A 34 0.95 -9.05 -12.73
N ASP A 35 0.70 -10.14 -13.46
CA ASP A 35 -0.21 -10.17 -14.62
C ASP A 35 -1.67 -10.46 -14.22
N SER A 36 -1.95 -10.68 -12.92
CA SER A 36 -3.31 -10.90 -12.44
C SER A 36 -4.25 -9.76 -12.84
N GLN A 37 -5.44 -10.14 -13.29
CA GLN A 37 -6.52 -9.23 -13.67
C GLN A 37 -7.47 -8.93 -12.50
N GLU A 38 -7.34 -9.66 -11.38
CA GLU A 38 -8.16 -9.45 -10.19
C GLU A 38 -7.72 -8.19 -9.43
N PRO A 39 -8.64 -7.47 -8.77
CA PRO A 39 -8.29 -6.32 -7.97
C PRO A 39 -7.33 -6.74 -6.84
N PHE A 40 -6.28 -5.94 -6.64
CA PHE A 40 -5.22 -6.20 -5.64
C PHE A 40 -4.43 -7.51 -5.84
N CYS A 41 -4.52 -8.16 -7.01
CA CYS A 41 -3.89 -9.45 -7.27
C CYS A 41 -4.21 -10.49 -6.17
N VAL A 42 -5.42 -10.47 -5.61
CA VAL A 42 -5.79 -11.28 -4.42
C VAL A 42 -5.71 -12.79 -4.64
N ASP A 43 -5.73 -13.22 -5.90
CA ASP A 43 -5.62 -14.60 -6.35
C ASP A 43 -4.18 -15.11 -6.35
N THR A 44 -3.19 -14.22 -6.56
CA THR A 44 -1.78 -14.59 -6.80
C THR A 44 -0.80 -13.97 -5.80
N MET A 45 -1.21 -12.94 -5.06
CA MET A 45 -0.38 -12.26 -4.07
C MET A 45 -1.06 -12.19 -2.71
N THR A 46 -0.26 -12.30 -1.65
CA THR A 46 -0.70 -11.88 -0.33
C THR A 46 -0.77 -10.36 -0.25
N LEU A 47 -1.66 -9.83 0.60
CA LEU A 47 -1.80 -8.38 0.77
C LEU A 47 -0.45 -7.69 1.07
N PRO A 48 0.43 -8.20 1.96
CA PRO A 48 1.68 -7.51 2.24
C PRO A 48 2.69 -7.58 1.07
N GLN A 49 2.63 -8.61 0.23
CA GLN A 49 3.39 -8.65 -1.03
C GLN A 49 2.87 -7.58 -1.99
N TRP A 50 1.56 -7.51 -2.19
CA TRP A 50 0.94 -6.53 -3.07
C TRP A 50 1.23 -5.09 -2.60
N LEU A 51 1.13 -4.83 -1.29
CA LEU A 51 1.45 -3.52 -0.70
C LEU A 51 2.89 -3.10 -1.03
N ARG A 52 3.86 -3.99 -0.85
CA ARG A 52 5.28 -3.70 -1.07
C ARG A 52 5.63 -3.58 -2.55
N TYR A 53 5.28 -4.59 -3.34
CA TYR A 53 5.79 -4.74 -4.72
C TYR A 53 4.92 -4.07 -5.77
N VAL A 54 3.64 -3.81 -5.49
CA VAL A 54 2.72 -3.16 -6.42
C VAL A 54 2.36 -1.77 -5.92
N PHE A 55 1.73 -1.66 -4.75
CA PHE A 55 1.15 -0.41 -4.28
C PHE A 55 2.21 0.68 -4.02
N ILE A 56 3.15 0.41 -3.11
CA ILE A 56 4.18 1.37 -2.72
C ILE A 56 5.12 1.67 -3.89
N ALA A 57 5.54 0.65 -4.62
CA ALA A 57 6.40 0.81 -5.80
C ALA A 57 5.73 1.69 -6.89
N ARG A 58 4.44 1.46 -7.17
CA ARG A 58 3.68 2.24 -8.15
C ARG A 58 3.54 3.70 -7.72
N LEU A 59 3.17 3.96 -6.47
CA LEU A 59 2.99 5.33 -5.99
C LEU A 59 4.32 6.09 -5.94
N ARG A 60 5.42 5.46 -5.52
CA ARG A 60 6.77 6.07 -5.60
C ARG A 60 7.13 6.44 -7.05
N ALA A 61 6.85 5.57 -8.03
CA ALA A 61 7.12 5.87 -9.44
C ALA A 61 6.26 7.03 -9.99
N LEU A 62 5.07 7.27 -9.44
CA LEU A 62 4.26 8.45 -9.78
C LEU A 62 4.84 9.72 -9.17
N VAL A 63 5.30 9.66 -7.92
CA VAL A 63 5.99 10.75 -7.22
C VAL A 63 7.25 11.16 -7.97
N GLU A 64 8.15 10.22 -8.26
CA GLU A 64 9.41 10.47 -8.98
C GLU A 64 9.16 11.05 -10.38
N GLY A 65 8.14 10.52 -11.08
CA GLY A 65 7.75 11.00 -12.40
C GLY A 65 6.91 12.28 -12.40
N GLN A 66 6.58 12.85 -11.23
CA GLN A 66 5.63 13.96 -11.06
C GLN A 66 4.34 13.75 -11.87
N ARG A 67 3.88 12.49 -11.94
CA ARG A 67 2.71 12.09 -12.70
C ARG A 67 1.43 12.37 -11.92
N PRO A 68 0.29 12.58 -12.61
CA PRO A 68 -1.00 12.72 -11.94
C PRO A 68 -1.30 11.48 -11.11
N LEU A 69 -1.78 11.71 -9.89
CA LEU A 69 -2.20 10.65 -8.97
C LEU A 69 -3.52 10.04 -9.47
N PRO A 70 -3.78 8.75 -9.18
CA PRO A 70 -5.03 8.12 -9.57
C PRO A 70 -6.21 8.77 -8.84
N ALA A 71 -7.35 8.92 -9.55
CA ALA A 71 -8.51 9.64 -9.06
C ALA A 71 -9.17 9.03 -7.80
N THR A 72 -8.96 7.73 -7.55
CA THR A 72 -9.49 7.04 -6.38
C THR A 72 -8.49 6.02 -5.85
N CYS A 73 -8.38 5.94 -4.53
CA CYS A 73 -7.57 4.95 -3.83
C CYS A 73 -8.28 4.51 -2.54
N GLN A 74 -8.60 3.23 -2.42
CA GLN A 74 -9.35 2.67 -1.30
C GLN A 74 -8.77 1.30 -0.90
N VAL A 75 -7.52 1.32 -0.44
CA VAL A 75 -6.81 0.10 -0.02
C VAL A 75 -7.05 -0.20 1.46
N ALA A 76 -7.30 0.81 2.29
CA ALA A 76 -7.49 0.66 3.73
C ALA A 76 -8.58 -0.37 4.11
N PRO A 77 -9.76 -0.42 3.46
CA PRO A 77 -10.77 -1.44 3.78
C PRO A 77 -10.31 -2.88 3.49
N ALA A 78 -9.54 -3.08 2.40
CA ALA A 78 -8.98 -4.39 2.07
C ALA A 78 -7.94 -4.83 3.11
N ALA A 79 -7.13 -3.89 3.59
CA ALA A 79 -6.18 -4.15 4.66
C ALA A 79 -6.85 -4.47 6.00
N GLU A 80 -7.93 -3.77 6.33
CA GLU A 80 -8.72 -4.04 7.52
C GLU A 80 -9.33 -5.46 7.48
N ALA A 81 -9.90 -5.85 6.34
CA ALA A 81 -10.45 -7.19 6.15
C ALA A 81 -9.39 -8.29 6.26
N TYR A 82 -8.19 -8.08 5.70
CA TYR A 82 -7.07 -9.02 5.81
C TYR A 82 -6.58 -9.15 7.26
N LEU A 83 -6.47 -8.03 7.98
CA LEU A 83 -5.97 -7.97 9.36
C LEU A 83 -7.06 -8.20 10.42
N GLN A 84 -8.26 -8.65 10.03
CA GLN A 84 -9.38 -8.87 10.96
C GLN A 84 -9.01 -9.80 12.14
N HIS A 85 -8.12 -10.78 11.89
CA HIS A 85 -7.62 -11.74 12.88
C HIS A 85 -6.28 -11.34 13.51
N ALA A 86 -5.68 -10.22 13.08
CA ALA A 86 -4.44 -9.72 13.65
C ALA A 86 -4.70 -9.02 14.99
N LYS A 87 -3.62 -8.72 15.73
CA LYS A 87 -3.71 -7.93 16.97
C LYS A 87 -4.38 -6.58 16.67
N PRO A 88 -5.33 -6.10 17.50
CA PRO A 88 -6.02 -4.83 17.26
C PRO A 88 -5.08 -3.64 17.07
N SER A 89 -3.98 -3.58 17.84
CA SER A 89 -2.96 -2.54 17.73
C SER A 89 -2.23 -2.58 16.38
N THR A 90 -1.85 -3.77 15.91
CA THR A 90 -1.22 -3.96 14.59
C THR A 90 -2.17 -3.57 13.47
N ARG A 91 -3.43 -4.03 13.55
CA ARG A 91 -4.47 -3.69 12.58
C ARG A 91 -4.64 -2.18 12.49
N LEU A 92 -4.81 -1.51 13.62
CA LEU A 92 -4.99 -0.06 13.67
C LEU A 92 -3.83 0.68 13.02
N LEU A 93 -2.58 0.38 13.41
CA LEU A 93 -1.39 1.03 12.88
C LEU A 93 -1.27 0.90 11.36
N VAL A 94 -1.49 -0.31 10.82
CA VAL A 94 -1.37 -0.58 9.38
C VAL A 94 -2.51 0.09 8.61
N VAL A 95 -3.75 -0.05 9.09
CA VAL A 95 -4.92 0.54 8.43
C VAL A 95 -4.85 2.06 8.43
N GLU A 96 -4.44 2.69 9.53
CA GLU A 96 -4.24 4.15 9.60
C GLU A 96 -3.16 4.62 8.62
N ALA A 97 -2.03 3.92 8.53
CA ALA A 97 -0.96 4.27 7.61
C ALA A 97 -1.40 4.16 6.14
N ILE A 98 -2.20 3.14 5.79
CA ILE A 98 -2.75 2.98 4.44
C ILE A 98 -3.82 4.04 4.16
N ALA A 99 -4.70 4.32 5.13
CA ALA A 99 -5.74 5.33 4.99
C ALA A 99 -5.15 6.74 4.80
N ASP A 100 -3.98 7.02 5.37
CA ASP A 100 -3.24 8.26 5.13
C ASP A 100 -2.83 8.40 3.66
N VAL A 101 -2.24 7.34 3.09
CA VAL A 101 -1.88 7.27 1.68
C VAL A 101 -3.11 7.39 0.78
N ASP A 102 -4.17 6.63 1.05
CA ASP A 102 -5.41 6.66 0.29
C ASP A 102 -6.00 8.07 0.20
N ARG A 103 -5.99 8.80 1.32
CA ARG A 103 -6.50 10.17 1.41
C ARG A 103 -5.66 11.13 0.56
N ILE A 104 -4.34 11.09 0.69
CA ILE A 104 -3.42 11.96 -0.07
C ILE A 104 -3.60 11.72 -1.57
N VAL A 105 -3.71 10.46 -1.98
CA VAL A 105 -3.92 10.09 -3.38
C VAL A 105 -5.27 10.56 -3.90
N THR A 106 -6.34 10.42 -3.10
CA THR A 106 -7.70 10.80 -3.50
C THR A 106 -7.94 12.32 -3.49
N GLN A 107 -7.18 13.06 -2.68
CA GLN A 107 -7.29 14.53 -2.58
C GLN A 107 -6.32 15.28 -3.53
N GLY A 108 -5.38 14.56 -4.14
CA GLY A 108 -4.27 15.12 -4.93
C GLY A 108 -4.51 15.33 -6.41
#